data_AF-A0A7Z7FPN8-F1
#
_entry.id   AF-A0A7Z7FPN8-F1
#
_cell.length_a   1.000
_cell.length_b   1.000
_cell.length_c   1.000
_cell.angle_alpha   90.00
_cell.angle_beta   90.00
_cell.angle_gamma   90.00
#
_symmetry.space_group_name_H-M   'P 1'
#
loop_
_entity.id
_entity.type
_entity.pdbx_description
1 polymer ?
#
loop_
_entity_poly.entity_id
_entity_poly.type
_entity_poly.pdbx_seq_one_letter_code
_entity_poly.pdbx_strand_id
1 'polypeptide(L)' 'MTRDDLSFLPLRVTRVGVGGKRSFDVTGKRLLVEACQQPGASLSGLALKAGVNANQLRKWVRLHRQAQTRASND' A
#
# COMPACT_ATOMS: atom_id res chain seq x y z
N MET A 1 -7.66 -5.69 14.48
CA MET A 1 -7.96 -5.64 13.04
C MET A 1 -9.33 -6.27 12.86
N THR A 2 -10.37 -5.44 12.76
CA THR A 2 -11.71 -5.92 12.45
C THR A 2 -11.76 -6.34 10.98
N ARG A 3 -12.67 -7.24 10.65
CA ARG A 3 -12.77 -7.88 9.32
C ARG A 3 -13.09 -6.87 8.20
N ASP A 4 -13.59 -5.68 8.55
CA ASP A 4 -13.96 -4.59 7.63
C ASP A 4 -12.80 -3.68 7.22
N ASP A 5 -11.70 -3.65 7.99
CA ASP A 5 -10.57 -2.73 7.77
C ASP A 5 -9.81 -3.00 6.46
N LEU A 6 -10.04 -4.14 5.80
CA LEU A 6 -9.33 -4.56 4.58
C LEU A 6 -10.27 -4.81 3.39
N SER A 7 -11.48 -4.24 3.43
CA SER A 7 -12.47 -4.34 2.34
C SER A 7 -11.98 -3.79 0.99
N PHE A 8 -10.93 -2.97 1.00
CA PHE A 8 -10.26 -2.45 -0.20
C PHE A 8 -9.26 -3.43 -0.84
N LEU A 9 -9.12 -4.64 -0.30
CA LEU A 9 -8.27 -5.71 -0.84
C LEU A 9 -9.08 -6.75 -1.64
N PRO A 10 -8.52 -7.34 -2.71
CA PRO A 10 -7.18 -7.09 -3.26
C PRO A 10 -7.07 -5.72 -3.95
N LEU A 11 -5.85 -5.24 -4.13
CA LEU A 11 -5.64 -3.90 -4.66
C LEU A 11 -6.06 -3.83 -6.14
N ARG A 12 -7.06 -3.01 -6.44
CA ARG A 12 -7.62 -2.88 -7.79
C ARG A 12 -6.58 -2.33 -8.77
N VAL A 13 -6.40 -3.03 -9.90
CA VAL A 13 -5.57 -2.57 -11.03
C VAL A 13 -6.39 -1.59 -11.88
N THR A 14 -5.85 -0.40 -12.13
CA THR A 14 -6.50 0.63 -12.97
C THR A 14 -5.97 0.64 -14.40
N ARG A 15 -4.72 0.23 -14.60
CA ARG A 15 -4.09 0.15 -15.92
C ARG A 15 -3.05 -0.96 -15.96
N VAL A 16 -2.94 -1.63 -17.11
CA VAL A 16 -1.80 -2.48 -17.46
C VAL A 16 -1.05 -1.81 -18.61
N GLY A 17 0.21 -1.47 -18.37
CA GLY A 17 1.11 -0.87 -19.36
C GLY A 17 1.92 -1.91 -20.12
N VAL A 18 2.73 -1.42 -21.08
CA VAL A 18 3.67 -2.26 -21.85
C VAL A 18 4.62 -2.99 -20.91
N GLY A 19 4.83 -4.29 -21.15
CA GLY A 19 5.66 -5.16 -20.31
C GLY A 19 5.01 -5.58 -18.99
N GLY A 20 3.68 -5.48 -18.87
CA GLY A 20 2.94 -6.00 -17.72
C GLY A 20 2.97 -5.14 -16.46
N LYS A 21 3.50 -3.91 -16.54
CA LYS A 21 3.49 -2.96 -15.41
C LYS A 21 2.06 -2.61 -15.04
N ARG A 22 1.70 -2.76 -13.77
CA ARG A 22 0.37 -2.46 -13.24
C ARG A 22 0.36 -1.13 -12.50
N SER A 23 -0.63 -0.29 -12.82
CA SER A 23 -1.05 0.83 -11.98
C SER A 23 -2.21 0.40 -11.12
N PHE A 24 -2.24 0.90 -9.89
CA PHE A 24 -3.24 0.53 -8.91
C PHE A 24 -4.10 1.73 -8.53
N ASP A 25 -5.30 1.45 -8.05
CA ASP A 25 -6.19 2.44 -7.48
C ASP A 25 -5.48 3.23 -6.36
N VAL A 26 -5.58 4.56 -6.44
CA VAL A 26 -4.83 5.47 -5.56
C VAL A 26 -5.36 5.38 -4.13
N THR A 27 -6.67 5.29 -3.96
CA THR A 27 -7.34 5.20 -2.66
C THR A 27 -6.97 3.89 -1.97
N GLY A 28 -7.13 2.75 -2.66
CA GLY A 28 -6.74 1.44 -2.12
C GLY A 28 -5.25 1.37 -1.79
N LYS A 29 -4.38 1.99 -2.60
CA LYS A 29 -2.94 2.03 -2.32
C LYS A 29 -2.63 2.84 -1.07
N ARG A 30 -3.31 3.97 -0.87
CA ARG A 30 -3.16 4.81 0.32
C ARG A 30 -3.60 4.06 1.57
N LEU A 31 -4.80 3.47 1.55
CA LEU A 31 -5.33 2.67 2.66
C LEU A 31 -4.42 1.49 2.99
N LEU A 32 -3.85 0.81 1.98
CA LEU A 32 -2.88 -0.26 2.18
C LEU A 32 -1.61 0.24 2.90
N VAL A 33 -1.09 1.41 2.51
CA VAL A 33 0.10 2.01 3.15
C VAL A 33 -0.20 2.43 4.59
N GLU A 34 -1.37 2.98 4.87
CA GLU A 34 -1.82 3.33 6.22
C GLU A 34 -2.00 2.08 7.10
N ALA A 35 -2.59 1.01 6.56
CA ALA A 35 -2.71 -0.27 7.25
C ALA A 35 -1.35 -0.87 7.65
N CYS A 36 -0.30 -0.65 6.85
CA CYS A 36 1.07 -1.08 7.17
C CYS A 36 1.73 -0.29 8.30
N GLN A 37 1.16 0.85 8.71
CA GLN A 37 1.68 1.66 9.80
C GLN A 37 1.08 1.29 11.15
N GLN A 38 0.02 0.47 11.16
CA GLN A 38 -0.60 -0.01 12.39
C GLN A 38 0.34 -0.94 13.17
N PRO A 39 0.38 -0.85 14.51
CA PRO A 39 1.15 -1.80 15.33
C PRO A 39 0.74 -3.25 15.03
N GLY A 40 1.74 -4.13 14.87
CA GLY A 40 1.51 -5.55 14.56
C GLY A 40 1.16 -5.85 13.10
N ALA A 41 1.14 -4.86 12.21
CA ALA A 41 0.91 -5.10 10.78
C ALA A 41 2.09 -5.85 10.14
N SER A 42 1.78 -6.95 9.44
CA SER A 42 2.76 -7.68 8.61
C SER A 42 2.75 -7.12 7.19
N LEU A 43 3.84 -6.46 6.78
CA LEU A 43 4.03 -5.96 5.41
C LEU A 43 3.85 -7.06 4.37
N SER A 44 4.49 -8.21 4.57
CA SER A 44 4.41 -9.33 3.62
C SER A 44 3.01 -9.93 3.59
N GLY A 45 2.34 -10.06 4.74
CA GLY A 45 0.97 -10.57 4.80
C GLY A 45 -0.03 -9.64 4.10
N LEU A 46 0.11 -8.32 4.30
CA LEU A 46 -0.72 -7.32 3.61
C LEU A 46 -0.44 -7.28 2.11
N ALA A 47 0.82 -7.42 1.70
CA ALA A 47 1.20 -7.48 0.28
C ALA A 47 0.54 -8.68 -0.44
N LEU A 48 0.56 -9.86 0.20
CA LEU A 48 -0.09 -11.06 -0.34
C LEU A 48 -1.60 -10.87 -0.48
N LYS A 49 -2.28 -10.38 0.56
CA LYS A 49 -3.73 -10.08 0.51
C LYS A 49 -4.06 -9.04 -0.56
N ALA A 50 -3.18 -8.07 -0.77
CA ALA A 50 -3.33 -7.03 -1.78
C ALA A 50 -2.97 -7.47 -3.20
N GLY A 51 -2.37 -8.65 -3.39
CA GLY A 51 -1.90 -9.11 -4.70
C GLY A 51 -0.74 -8.27 -5.25
N VAL A 52 0.09 -7.70 -4.37
CA VAL A 52 1.25 -6.88 -4.73
C VAL A 52 2.55 -7.48 -4.20
N ASN A 53 3.67 -7.09 -4.82
CA ASN A 53 4.98 -7.49 -4.33
C ASN A 53 5.31 -6.77 -3.00
N ALA A 54 5.77 -7.52 -1.99
CA ALA A 54 6.14 -6.97 -0.68
C ALA A 54 7.23 -5.89 -0.76
N ASN A 55 8.18 -6.01 -1.69
CA ASN A 55 9.22 -5.00 -1.93
C ASN A 55 8.64 -3.70 -2.49
N GLN A 56 7.63 -3.80 -3.36
CA GLN A 56 6.94 -2.64 -3.90
C GLN A 56 6.15 -1.92 -2.79
N LEU A 57 5.45 -2.67 -1.94
CA LEU A 57 4.75 -2.12 -0.79
C LEU A 57 5.71 -1.45 0.21
N ARG A 58 6.83 -2.10 0.54
CA ARG A 58 7.89 -1.51 1.39
C ARG A 58 8.39 -0.17 0.83
N LYS A 59 8.60 -0.07 -0.48
CA LYS A 59 9.00 1.19 -1.14
C LYS A 59 7.93 2.27 -0.96
N TRP A 60 6.65 1.94 -1.14
CA TRP A 60 5.56 2.91 -0.96
C TRP A 60 5.46 3.41 0.48
N VAL A 61 5.55 2.52 1.47
CA VAL A 61 5.53 2.89 2.89
C VAL A 61 6.71 3.83 3.22
N ARG A 62 7.92 3.52 2.74
CA ARG A 62 9.09 4.39 2.93
C ARG A 62 8.88 5.79 2.36
N LEU A 63 8.38 5.88 1.12
CA LEU A 63 8.13 7.17 0.47
C LEU A 63 7.04 7.98 1.19
N HIS A 64 5.99 7.30 1.68
CA HIS A 64 4.94 7.95 2.45
C HIS A 64 5.45 8.55 3.76
N ARG A 65 6.26 7.81 4.53
CA ARG A 65 6.90 8.31 5.75
C ARG A 65 7.81 9.52 5.47
N GLN A 66 8.60 9.46 4.40
CA GLN A 66 9.46 10.58 3.99
C GLN A 66 8.64 11.83 3.63
N ALA A 67 7.50 11.67 2.96
CA ALA A 67 6.60 12.78 2.66
C ALA A 67 5.99 13.39 3.93
N GLN A 68 5.60 12.55 4.90
CA GLN A 68 5.12 13.02 6.20
C GLN A 68 6.18 13.81 6.96
N THR A 69 7.42 13.29 7.05
CA THR A 69 8.51 14.01 7.72
C THR A 69 8.79 15.37 7.08
N ARG A 70 8.72 15.46 5.74
CA ARG A 70 8.90 16.75 5.05
C ARG A 70 7.77 17.73 5.35
N ALA A 71 6.52 17.26 5.38
CA ALA A 71 5.36 18.09 5.69
C ALA A 71 5.29 18.52 7.17
N SER A 72 6.01 17.86 8.07
CA SER A 72 6.11 18.27 9.49
C SER A 72 7.27 19.23 9.78
N ASN A 73 8.22 19.36 8.85
CA ASN A 73 9.38 20.25 8.96
C ASN A 73 9.17 21.59 8.24
N ASP A 74 8.00 21.80 7.63
CA ASP A 74 7.55 22.99 6.90
C ASP A 74 6.34 23.56 7.65
#